data_AF-A0A924TE04-F1
#
_entry.id   AF-A0A924TE04-F1
#
_cell.length_a   1.000
_cell.length_b   1.000
_cell.length_c   1.000
_cell.angle_alpha   90.00
_cell.angle_beta   90.00
_cell.angle_gamma   90.00
#
_symmetry.space_group_name_H-M   'P 1'
#
loop_
_entity.id
_entity.type
_entity.pdbx_description
1 polymer ?
#
loop_
_entity_poly.entity_id
_entity_poly.type
_entity_poly.pdbx_seq_one_letter_code
_entity_poly.pdbx_strand_id
1 'polypeptide(L)'
;MLGNVNLTYIVVLIVLILISLTIHEFMHAYAGHRLGDTTAKAEGRLSLNPLSHIDPVMTVALPIFTLLLFGAPILAAKPVPFDPRNLRYDEFGAAILAAAGPLSNLVLAFLAALVAKAIAPGSFIAYVLELFVTLNVALFIFNMLPIPPLDGSRVLYAFAPESIQRIMIQLEPYGLIIVFGLVIAGGLGGFLTTLNNYVLNLLP
;
A
#
# COMPACT_ATOMS: atom_id res chain seq x y z
N MET A 1 23.26 -2.76 -15.00
CA MET A 1 22.94 -1.77 -13.96
C MET A 1 22.44 -2.43 -12.67
N LEU A 2 23.10 -3.51 -12.21
CA LEU A 2 22.82 -4.22 -10.95
C LEU A 2 24.09 -4.33 -10.09
N GLY A 3 25.09 -3.48 -10.34
CA GLY A 3 26.35 -3.47 -9.64
C GLY A 3 26.21 -2.77 -8.30
N ASN A 4 26.33 -3.53 -7.21
CA ASN A 4 26.37 -3.09 -5.80
C ASN A 4 25.02 -2.74 -5.14
N VAL A 5 23.98 -3.55 -5.32
CA VAL A 5 22.88 -3.52 -4.34
C VAL A 5 23.41 -4.14 -3.03
N ASN A 6 23.54 -3.33 -1.98
CA ASN A 6 24.06 -3.77 -0.69
C ASN A 6 23.08 -4.77 -0.06
N LEU A 7 23.55 -5.99 0.26
CA LEU A 7 22.72 -7.02 0.88
C LEU A 7 22.02 -6.53 2.15
N THR A 8 22.70 -5.69 2.94
CA THR A 8 22.15 -5.06 4.15
C THR A 8 20.93 -4.20 3.82
N TYR A 9 21.01 -3.40 2.75
CA TYR A 9 19.89 -2.56 2.31
C TYR A 9 18.69 -3.41 1.91
N ILE A 10 18.90 -4.46 1.11
CA ILE A 10 17.82 -5.36 0.67
C ILE A 10 17.13 -6.00 1.88
N VAL A 11 17.92 -6.55 2.80
CA VAL A 11 17.39 -7.23 4.00
C VAL A 11 16.60 -6.26 4.88
N VAL A 12 17.16 -5.08 5.16
CA VAL A 12 16.47 -4.03 5.92
C VAL A 12 15.17 -3.65 5.22
N LEU A 13 15.22 -3.36 3.92
CA LEU A 13 14.04 -2.94 3.16
C LEU A 13 12.93 -4.00 3.18
N ILE A 14 13.25 -5.28 2.98
CA ILE A 14 12.27 -6.38 3.04
C ILE A 14 11.60 -6.43 4.42
N VAL A 15 12.37 -6.34 5.50
CA VAL A 15 11.83 -6.34 6.87
C VAL A 15 10.90 -5.15 7.08
N LEU A 16 11.30 -3.95 6.67
CA LEU A 16 10.50 -2.73 6.80
C LEU A 16 9.20 -2.81 5.97
N ILE A 17 9.25 -3.39 4.75
CA ILE A 17 8.08 -3.63 3.90
C ILE A 17 7.12 -4.59 4.58
N LEU A 18 7.62 -5.73 5.09
CA LEU A 18 6.77 -6.71 5.75
C LEU A 18 6.04 -6.10 6.96
N ILE A 19 6.74 -5.32 7.79
CA ILE A 19 6.14 -4.63 8.93
C ILE A 19 5.08 -3.62 8.45
N SER A 20 5.43 -2.77 7.49
CA SER A 20 4.55 -1.69 7.00
C SER A 20 3.29 -2.22 6.33
N LEU A 21 3.41 -3.25 5.48
CA LEU A 21 2.28 -3.91 4.83
C LEU A 21 1.43 -4.69 5.83
N THR A 22 2.04 -5.33 6.83
CA THR A 22 1.27 -6.05 7.85
C THR A 22 0.36 -5.11 8.62
N ILE A 23 0.88 -3.95 9.03
CA ILE A 23 0.07 -2.94 9.72
C ILE A 23 -0.98 -2.35 8.78
N HIS A 24 -0.64 -2.10 7.52
CA HIS A 24 -1.57 -1.61 6.50
C HIS A 24 -2.78 -2.54 6.30
N GLU A 25 -2.54 -3.83 6.04
CA GLU A 25 -3.60 -4.83 5.85
C GLU A 25 -4.39 -5.08 7.14
N PHE A 26 -3.71 -5.12 8.28
CA PHE A 26 -4.37 -5.18 9.58
C PHE A 26 -5.34 -4.00 9.77
N MET A 27 -4.95 -2.79 9.37
CA MET A 27 -5.78 -1.59 9.53
C MET A 27 -7.00 -1.60 8.61
N HIS A 28 -6.92 -2.14 7.40
CA HIS A 28 -8.11 -2.41 6.59
C HIS A 28 -9.07 -3.39 7.29
N ALA A 29 -8.54 -4.54 7.75
CA ALA A 29 -9.34 -5.56 8.43
C ALA A 29 -9.97 -5.03 9.72
N TYR A 30 -9.21 -4.21 10.47
CA TYR A 30 -9.67 -3.56 11.69
C TYR A 30 -10.79 -2.54 11.40
N ALA A 31 -10.61 -1.68 10.38
CA ALA A 31 -11.62 -0.70 9.99
C ALA A 31 -12.91 -1.39 9.53
N GLY A 32 -12.82 -2.42 8.68
CA GLY A 32 -13.98 -3.22 8.28
C GLY A 32 -14.70 -3.85 9.47
N HIS A 33 -13.96 -4.43 10.41
CA HIS A 33 -14.53 -5.00 11.63
C HIS A 33 -15.26 -3.95 12.48
N ARG A 34 -14.69 -2.75 12.61
CA ARG A 34 -15.32 -1.64 13.34
C ARG A 34 -16.54 -1.08 12.61
N LEU A 35 -16.59 -1.17 11.30
CA LEU A 35 -17.72 -0.78 10.46
C LEU A 35 -18.82 -1.85 10.38
N GLY A 36 -18.61 -3.04 10.98
CA GLY A 36 -19.62 -4.09 11.08
C GLY A 36 -19.34 -5.33 10.23
N ASP A 37 -18.37 -5.29 9.32
CA ASP A 37 -18.02 -6.43 8.49
C ASP A 37 -17.02 -7.36 9.19
N THR A 38 -17.47 -8.56 9.53
CA THR A 38 -16.63 -9.58 10.18
C THR A 38 -15.90 -10.51 9.21
N THR A 39 -16.02 -10.31 7.89
CA THR A 39 -15.45 -11.20 6.86
C THR A 39 -13.94 -11.38 7.03
N ALA A 40 -13.18 -10.27 7.07
CA ALA A 40 -11.73 -10.29 7.29
C ALA A 40 -11.34 -10.99 8.60
N LYS A 41 -12.12 -10.79 9.67
CA LYS A 41 -11.89 -11.44 10.97
C LYS A 41 -12.10 -12.96 10.89
N ALA A 42 -13.16 -13.40 10.21
CA ALA A 42 -13.47 -14.82 10.01
C ALA A 42 -12.40 -15.54 9.18
N GLU A 43 -11.77 -14.85 8.22
CA GLU A 43 -10.63 -15.36 7.45
C GLU A 43 -9.27 -15.25 8.18
N GLY A 44 -9.25 -14.81 9.45
CA GLY A 44 -8.02 -14.67 10.23
C GLY A 44 -7.12 -13.51 9.78
N ARG A 45 -7.67 -12.54 9.02
CA ARG A 45 -6.95 -11.34 8.54
C ARG A 45 -6.88 -10.22 9.58
N LEU A 46 -7.59 -10.33 10.70
CA LEU A 46 -7.42 -9.42 11.84
C LEU A 46 -6.24 -9.91 12.72
N SER A 47 -5.03 -9.84 12.16
CA SER A 47 -3.81 -10.40 12.75
C SER A 47 -2.63 -9.48 12.45
N LEU A 48 -1.64 -9.43 13.35
CA LEU A 48 -0.35 -8.77 13.09
C LEU A 48 0.74 -9.77 12.68
N ASN A 49 0.35 -11.01 12.35
CA ASN A 49 1.25 -12.00 11.79
C ASN A 49 1.39 -11.75 10.27
N PRO A 50 2.58 -11.41 9.74
CA PRO A 50 2.76 -11.16 8.31
C PRO A 50 2.34 -12.34 7.43
N LEU A 51 2.47 -13.57 7.94
CA LEU A 51 2.07 -14.79 7.24
C LEU A 51 0.56 -14.89 7.01
N SER A 52 -0.25 -14.19 7.81
CA SER A 52 -1.70 -14.11 7.63
C SER A 52 -2.12 -13.25 6.43
N HIS A 53 -1.20 -12.46 5.87
CA HIS A 53 -1.50 -11.53 4.78
C HIS A 53 -0.84 -11.90 3.44
N ILE A 54 0.21 -12.72 3.50
CA ILE A 54 0.88 -13.25 2.32
C ILE A 54 -0.04 -14.25 1.60
N ASP A 55 -0.15 -14.13 0.27
CA ASP A 55 -0.78 -15.12 -0.58
C ASP A 55 0.30 -15.82 -1.41
N PRO A 56 0.58 -17.12 -1.21
CA PRO A 56 1.62 -17.83 -1.96
C PRO A 56 1.46 -17.75 -3.49
N VAL A 57 0.23 -17.63 -4.00
CA VAL A 57 -0.04 -17.53 -5.43
C VAL A 57 0.25 -16.11 -5.93
N MET A 58 -0.29 -15.08 -5.29
CA MET A 58 -0.06 -13.69 -5.74
C MET A 58 1.33 -13.14 -5.37
N THR A 59 1.90 -13.58 -4.26
CA THR A 59 3.17 -13.09 -3.71
C THR A 59 4.37 -13.90 -4.20
N VAL A 60 4.17 -15.12 -4.72
CA VAL A 60 5.26 -15.98 -5.25
C VAL A 60 5.01 -16.46 -6.68
N ALA A 61 3.86 -17.08 -6.98
CA ALA A 61 3.61 -17.63 -8.31
C ALA A 61 3.43 -16.55 -9.40
N LEU A 62 2.69 -15.48 -9.10
CA LEU A 62 2.50 -14.34 -10.01
C LEU A 62 3.82 -13.65 -10.37
N PRO A 63 4.70 -13.25 -9.43
CA PRO A 63 5.97 -12.62 -9.77
C PRO A 63 6.90 -13.56 -10.54
N ILE A 64 6.91 -14.87 -10.27
CA ILE A 64 7.69 -15.85 -11.05
C ILE A 64 7.14 -15.97 -12.47
N PHE A 65 5.84 -16.13 -12.62
CA PHE A 65 5.19 -16.27 -13.93
C PHE A 65 5.37 -15.02 -14.80
N THR A 66 5.22 -13.84 -14.22
CA THR A 66 5.39 -12.58 -14.95
C THR A 66 6.85 -12.25 -15.22
N LEU A 67 7.77 -12.66 -14.34
CA LEU A 67 9.20 -12.60 -14.61
C LEU A 67 9.57 -13.48 -15.81
N LEU A 68 9.01 -14.69 -15.90
CA LEU A 68 9.29 -15.64 -17.00
C LEU A 68 8.69 -15.20 -18.35
N LEU A 69 7.53 -14.54 -18.35
CA LEU A 69 6.86 -14.12 -19.59
C LEU A 69 7.21 -12.69 -20.03
N PHE A 70 7.42 -11.78 -19.08
CA PHE A 70 7.52 -10.33 -19.33
C PHE A 70 8.84 -9.73 -18.82
N GLY A 71 9.71 -10.51 -18.18
CA GLY A 71 11.01 -10.04 -17.67
C GLY A 71 10.93 -9.17 -16.41
N ALA A 72 9.75 -9.01 -15.81
CA ALA A 72 9.53 -8.22 -14.59
C ALA A 72 8.59 -8.95 -13.60
N PRO A 73 8.98 -9.10 -12.33
CA PRO A 73 8.13 -9.74 -11.32
C PRO A 73 7.03 -8.79 -10.85
N ILE A 74 5.76 -9.22 -10.93
CA ILE A 74 4.61 -8.50 -10.39
C ILE A 74 4.35 -9.01 -8.98
N LEU A 75 4.59 -8.16 -7.99
CA LEU A 75 4.25 -8.43 -6.60
C LEU A 75 2.81 -7.98 -6.35
N ALA A 76 1.92 -8.91 -6.04
CA ALA A 76 0.57 -8.61 -5.57
C ALA A 76 0.33 -9.31 -4.22
N ALA A 77 -0.39 -8.64 -3.32
CA ALA A 77 -0.93 -9.25 -2.11
C ALA A 77 -2.41 -9.56 -2.35
N LYS A 78 -2.93 -10.59 -1.67
CA LYS A 78 -4.39 -10.86 -1.68
C LYS A 78 -5.07 -9.73 -0.92
N PRO A 79 -5.93 -8.91 -1.56
CA PRO A 79 -6.61 -7.81 -0.89
C PRO A 79 -7.42 -8.32 0.30
N VAL A 80 -7.53 -7.53 1.37
CA VAL A 80 -8.38 -7.88 2.51
C VAL A 80 -9.82 -8.08 2.02
N PRO A 81 -10.42 -9.26 2.25
CA PRO A 81 -11.77 -9.55 1.84
C PRO A 81 -12.74 -8.73 2.69
N PHE A 82 -13.74 -8.16 2.04
CA PHE A 82 -14.82 -7.46 2.72
C PHE A 82 -16.14 -7.69 1.98
N ASP A 83 -17.25 -7.66 2.72
CA ASP A 83 -18.60 -7.67 2.16
C ASP A 83 -19.20 -6.25 2.27
N PRO A 84 -19.37 -5.52 1.16
CA PRO A 84 -19.95 -4.17 1.18
C PRO A 84 -21.31 -4.10 1.87
N ARG A 85 -22.11 -5.19 1.82
CA ARG A 85 -23.45 -5.25 2.40
C ARG A 85 -23.47 -5.25 3.93
N ASN A 86 -22.34 -5.61 4.55
CA ASN A 86 -22.19 -5.64 6.00
C ASN A 86 -21.58 -4.34 6.56
N LEU A 87 -21.08 -3.45 5.69
CA LEU A 87 -20.47 -2.20 6.11
C LEU A 87 -21.53 -1.15 6.44
N ARG A 88 -21.34 -0.47 7.57
CA ARG A 88 -22.06 0.78 7.87
C ARG A 88 -21.68 1.87 6.86
N TYR A 89 -22.65 2.70 6.52
CA TYR A 89 -22.48 3.86 5.63
C TYR A 89 -22.19 3.52 4.16
N ASP A 90 -22.56 2.30 3.71
CA ASP A 90 -22.49 1.88 2.31
C ASP A 90 -21.12 2.18 1.67
N GLU A 91 -21.10 2.93 0.56
CA GLU A 91 -19.88 3.31 -0.17
C GLU A 91 -18.91 4.14 0.69
N PHE A 92 -19.41 4.98 1.61
CA PHE A 92 -18.55 5.72 2.53
C PHE A 92 -17.90 4.79 3.56
N GLY A 93 -18.58 3.70 3.96
CA GLY A 93 -17.99 2.65 4.76
C GLY A 93 -16.81 1.99 4.04
N ALA A 94 -17.01 1.66 2.76
CA ALA A 94 -15.95 1.09 1.92
C ALA A 94 -14.77 2.07 1.74
N ALA A 95 -15.05 3.37 1.58
CA ALA A 95 -14.01 4.41 1.50
C ALA A 95 -13.22 4.55 2.81
N ILE A 96 -13.88 4.52 3.98
CA ILE A 96 -13.20 4.55 5.28
C ILE A 96 -12.30 3.32 5.45
N LEU A 97 -12.83 2.13 5.11
CA LEU A 97 -12.06 0.89 5.13
C LEU A 97 -10.83 0.98 4.23
N ALA A 98 -10.99 1.44 2.99
CA ALA A 98 -9.91 1.60 2.02
C ALA A 98 -8.89 2.66 2.46
N ALA A 99 -9.31 3.78 3.06
CA ALA A 99 -8.37 4.79 3.54
C ALA A 99 -7.55 4.34 4.77
N ALA A 100 -8.04 3.36 5.55
CA ALA A 100 -7.42 2.97 6.81
C ALA A 100 -5.98 2.44 6.65
N GLY A 101 -5.72 1.63 5.62
CA GLY A 101 -4.40 1.11 5.30
C GLY A 101 -3.40 2.24 5.00
N PRO A 102 -3.62 3.05 3.95
CA PRO A 102 -2.72 4.15 3.59
C PRO A 102 -2.51 5.16 4.74
N LEU A 103 -3.59 5.54 5.45
CA LEU A 103 -3.47 6.46 6.58
C LEU A 103 -2.62 5.88 7.72
N SER A 104 -2.62 4.55 7.91
CA SER A 104 -1.73 3.92 8.88
C SER A 104 -0.26 4.07 8.50
N ASN A 105 0.10 3.97 7.22
CA ASN A 105 1.47 4.22 6.77
C ASN A 105 1.86 5.68 7.00
N LEU A 106 0.97 6.63 6.71
CA LEU A 106 1.26 8.05 7.00
C LEU A 106 1.52 8.29 8.49
N VAL A 107 0.73 7.66 9.38
CA VAL A 107 0.95 7.71 10.83
C VAL A 107 2.29 7.07 11.23
N LEU A 108 2.63 5.90 10.67
CA LEU A 108 3.91 5.24 10.91
C LEU A 108 5.11 6.11 10.49
N ALA A 109 5.02 6.74 9.32
CA ALA A 109 6.04 7.67 8.83
C ALA A 109 6.20 8.86 9.78
N PHE A 110 5.10 9.47 10.22
CA PHE A 110 5.13 10.59 11.15
C PHE A 110 5.76 10.23 12.50
N LEU A 111 5.37 9.10 13.09
CA LEU A 111 5.94 8.64 14.36
C LEU A 111 7.43 8.30 14.23
N ALA A 112 7.83 7.66 13.14
CA ALA A 112 9.24 7.35 12.90
C ALA A 112 10.09 8.60 12.67
N ALA A 113 9.56 9.61 11.96
CA ALA A 113 10.23 10.91 11.79
C ALA A 113 10.43 11.63 13.15
N LEU A 114 9.41 11.61 14.02
CA LEU A 114 9.55 12.15 15.38
C LEU A 114 10.63 11.45 16.19
N VAL A 115 10.69 10.11 16.13
CA VAL A 115 11.74 9.34 16.82
C VAL A 115 13.12 9.66 16.24
N ALA A 116 13.24 9.82 14.92
CA ALA A 116 14.51 10.10 14.25
C ALA A 116 15.18 11.39 14.76
N LYS A 117 14.42 12.39 15.22
CA LYS A 117 14.97 13.61 15.83
C LYS A 117 15.83 13.37 17.07
N ALA A 118 15.53 12.32 17.81
CA ALA A 118 16.25 11.96 19.03
C ALA A 118 17.46 11.05 18.75
N ILE A 119 17.65 10.62 17.50
CA ILE A 119 18.71 9.69 17.11
C ILE A 119 19.88 10.47 16.51
N ALA A 120 21.11 10.04 16.84
CA ALA A 120 22.33 10.63 16.29
C ALA A 120 22.34 10.53 14.75
N PRO A 121 22.51 11.67 14.04
CA PRO A 121 22.61 11.67 12.58
C PRO A 121 23.74 10.77 12.09
N GLY A 122 23.53 10.09 10.95
CA GLY A 122 24.51 9.18 10.36
C GLY A 122 24.67 7.82 11.06
N SER A 123 23.97 7.57 12.16
CA SER A 123 23.91 6.24 12.78
C SER A 123 23.12 5.25 11.92
N PHE A 124 23.39 3.96 12.09
CA PHE A 124 22.62 2.90 11.42
C PHE A 124 21.12 2.97 11.79
N ILE A 125 20.79 3.36 13.02
CA ILE A 125 19.40 3.51 13.47
C ILE A 125 18.73 4.68 12.72
N ALA A 126 19.41 5.82 12.59
CA ALA A 126 18.91 6.95 11.82
C ALA A 126 18.64 6.55 10.35
N TYR A 127 19.56 5.80 9.74
CA TYR A 127 19.40 5.26 8.39
C TYR A 127 18.17 4.35 8.26
N VAL A 128 17.97 3.41 9.19
CA VAL A 128 16.79 2.52 9.17
C VAL A 128 15.49 3.31 9.35
N LEU A 129 15.46 4.32 10.22
CA LEU A 129 14.30 5.18 10.42
C LEU A 129 13.99 6.01 9.18
N GLU A 130 15.00 6.61 8.53
CA GLU A 130 14.83 7.38 7.30
C GLU A 130 14.27 6.51 6.17
N LEU A 131 14.77 5.28 6.02
CA LEU A 131 14.20 4.31 5.09
C LEU A 131 12.75 3.96 5.43
N PHE A 132 12.44 3.75 6.71
CA PHE A 132 11.08 3.41 7.14
C PHE A 132 10.09 4.56 6.90
N VAL A 133 10.50 5.81 7.16
CA VAL A 133 9.72 7.02 6.86
C VAL A 133 9.45 7.11 5.36
N THR A 134 10.51 7.06 4.55
CA THR A 134 10.42 7.16 3.09
C THR A 134 9.54 6.07 2.50
N LEU A 135 9.71 4.83 2.96
CA LEU A 135 8.91 3.69 2.53
C LEU A 135 7.42 3.89 2.85
N ASN A 136 7.09 4.30 4.07
CA ASN A 136 5.70 4.46 4.49
C ASN A 136 5.01 5.65 3.78
N VAL A 137 5.73 6.75 3.53
CA VAL A 137 5.20 7.84 2.69
C VAL A 137 4.96 7.36 1.26
N ALA A 138 5.89 6.59 0.69
CA ALA A 138 5.72 6.02 -0.64
C ALA A 138 4.52 5.07 -0.72
N LEU A 139 4.33 4.19 0.26
CA LEU A 139 3.17 3.30 0.36
C LEU A 139 1.86 4.08 0.50
N PHE A 140 1.85 5.16 1.29
CA PHE A 140 0.69 6.04 1.41
C PHE A 140 0.34 6.70 0.07
N ILE A 141 1.29 7.39 -0.56
CA ILE A 141 1.07 8.11 -1.82
C ILE A 141 0.64 7.16 -2.94
N PHE A 142 1.32 6.01 -3.06
CA PHE A 142 1.01 5.04 -4.10
C PHE A 142 -0.40 4.46 -3.92
N ASN A 143 -0.77 4.00 -2.72
CA ASN A 143 -2.10 3.43 -2.50
C ASN A 143 -3.21 4.48 -2.54
N MET A 144 -2.92 5.77 -2.34
CA MET A 144 -3.89 6.85 -2.50
C MET A 144 -4.12 7.30 -3.96
N LEU A 145 -3.41 6.71 -4.94
CA LEU A 145 -3.70 6.98 -6.35
C LEU A 145 -5.13 6.52 -6.69
N PRO A 146 -5.92 7.34 -7.42
CA PRO A 146 -7.30 7.01 -7.78
C PRO A 146 -7.38 6.06 -8.98
N ILE A 147 -6.62 4.96 -8.95
CA ILE A 147 -6.50 3.99 -10.03
C ILE A 147 -6.76 2.60 -9.45
N PRO A 148 -7.83 1.89 -9.85
CA PRO A 148 -8.02 0.51 -9.42
C PRO A 148 -6.79 -0.34 -9.77
N PRO A 149 -6.41 -1.34 -8.96
CA PRO A 149 -7.06 -1.81 -7.74
C PRO A 149 -6.61 -1.08 -6.44
N LEU A 150 -5.93 0.07 -6.55
CA LEU A 150 -5.37 0.79 -5.39
C LEU A 150 -6.47 1.37 -4.49
N ASP A 151 -6.20 1.51 -3.20
CA ASP A 151 -7.20 1.92 -2.19
C ASP A 151 -7.85 3.28 -2.49
N GLY A 152 -7.07 4.22 -3.04
CA GLY A 152 -7.51 5.55 -3.40
C GLY A 152 -8.62 5.54 -4.45
N SER A 153 -8.72 4.50 -5.29
CA SER A 153 -9.84 4.36 -6.21
C SER A 153 -11.15 4.07 -5.48
N ARG A 154 -11.13 3.31 -4.38
CA ARG A 154 -12.32 3.06 -3.57
C ARG A 154 -12.75 4.29 -2.78
N VAL A 155 -11.78 5.09 -2.33
CA VAL A 155 -12.07 6.40 -1.74
C VAL A 155 -12.75 7.30 -2.78
N LEU A 156 -12.20 7.38 -3.99
CA LEU A 156 -12.80 8.16 -5.08
C LEU A 156 -14.21 7.66 -5.43
N TYR A 157 -14.43 6.33 -5.42
CA TYR A 157 -15.71 5.72 -5.76
C TYR A 157 -16.88 6.30 -4.94
N ALA A 158 -16.69 6.50 -3.63
CA ALA A 158 -17.72 7.03 -2.73
C ALA A 158 -18.12 8.49 -3.00
N PHE A 159 -17.30 9.25 -3.74
CA PHE A 159 -17.59 10.63 -4.14
C PHE A 159 -17.89 10.75 -5.64
N ALA A 160 -17.72 9.68 -6.41
CA ALA A 160 -17.86 9.67 -7.85
C ALA A 160 -19.35 9.58 -8.25
N PRO A 161 -19.80 10.34 -9.27
CA PRO A 161 -21.12 10.14 -9.85
C PRO A 161 -21.20 8.77 -10.57
N GLU A 162 -22.41 8.22 -10.72
CA GLU A 162 -22.66 6.90 -11.32
C GLU A 162 -22.00 6.67 -12.69
N SER A 163 -21.83 7.73 -13.48
CA SER A 163 -21.14 7.67 -14.77
C SER A 163 -19.66 7.34 -14.61
N ILE A 164 -19.00 7.95 -13.62
CA ILE A 164 -17.59 7.69 -13.31
C ILE A 164 -17.45 6.33 -12.62
N GLN A 165 -18.35 5.97 -11.69
CA GLN A 165 -18.35 4.65 -11.05
C GLN A 165 -18.39 3.51 -12.09
N ARG A 166 -19.25 3.62 -13.12
CA ARG A 166 -19.29 2.65 -14.22
C ARG A 166 -17.96 2.52 -14.97
N ILE A 167 -17.29 3.64 -15.23
CA ILE A 167 -15.98 3.64 -15.88
C ILE A 167 -14.94 2.97 -14.96
N MET A 168 -14.96 3.26 -13.66
CA MET A 168 -14.04 2.67 -12.70
C MET A 168 -14.18 1.15 -12.64
N ILE A 169 -15.41 0.62 -12.58
CA ILE A 169 -15.70 -0.82 -12.62
C ILE A 169 -15.19 -1.45 -13.93
N GLN A 170 -15.33 -0.78 -15.07
CA GLN A 170 -14.82 -1.27 -16.35
C GLN A 170 -13.28 -1.30 -16.40
N LEU A 171 -12.62 -0.40 -15.67
CA LEU A 171 -11.15 -0.31 -15.61
C LEU A 171 -10.53 -1.26 -14.59
N GLU A 172 -11.27 -1.72 -13.57
CA GLU A 172 -10.79 -2.63 -12.52
C GLU A 172 -9.96 -3.82 -13.04
N PRO A 173 -10.39 -4.58 -14.06
CA PRO A 173 -9.63 -5.72 -14.58
C PRO A 173 -8.29 -5.32 -15.21
N TYR A 174 -8.18 -4.09 -15.73
CA TYR A 174 -7.00 -3.56 -16.39
C TYR A 174 -6.11 -2.72 -15.45
N GLY A 175 -6.54 -2.53 -14.21
CA GLY A 175 -5.95 -1.61 -13.25
C GLY A 175 -4.44 -1.75 -13.07
N LEU A 176 -3.97 -2.99 -12.85
CA LEU A 176 -2.54 -3.28 -12.73
C LEU A 176 -1.77 -2.91 -14.01
N ILE A 177 -2.31 -3.25 -15.18
CA ILE A 177 -1.68 -2.94 -16.47
C ILE A 177 -1.59 -1.43 -16.69
N ILE A 178 -2.63 -0.68 -16.30
CA ILE A 178 -2.68 0.79 -16.38
C ILE A 178 -1.58 1.39 -15.51
N VAL A 179 -1.46 0.96 -14.25
CA VAL A 179 -0.41 1.44 -13.34
C VAL A 179 0.98 1.18 -13.93
N PHE A 180 1.23 -0.03 -14.44
CA PHE A 180 2.51 -0.35 -15.09
C PHE A 180 2.78 0.48 -16.34
N GLY A 181 1.79 0.64 -17.21
CA GLY A 181 1.90 1.47 -18.41
C GLY A 181 2.28 2.91 -18.06
N LEU A 182 1.69 3.46 -17.00
CA LEU A 182 1.99 4.81 -16.50
C LEU A 182 3.40 4.92 -15.90
N VAL A 183 3.89 3.88 -15.21
CA VAL A 183 5.28 3.83 -14.72
C VAL A 183 6.26 3.79 -15.89
N ILE A 184 6.03 2.93 -16.89
CA ILE A 184 6.91 2.77 -18.07
C ILE A 184 6.91 4.03 -18.93
N ALA A 185 5.77 4.71 -19.06
CA ALA A 185 5.67 5.99 -19.75
C ALA A 185 6.45 7.13 -19.07
N GLY A 186 7.01 6.90 -17.87
CA GLY A 186 7.92 7.80 -17.15
C GLY A 186 7.25 8.95 -16.39
N GLY A 187 6.03 9.36 -16.79
CA GLY A 187 5.30 10.45 -16.14
C GLY A 187 4.92 10.17 -14.69
N LEU A 188 4.51 8.94 -14.39
CA LEU A 188 4.05 8.57 -13.05
C LEU A 188 5.19 8.58 -12.02
N GLY A 189 6.40 8.12 -12.41
CA GLY A 189 7.55 8.10 -11.51
C GLY A 189 7.95 9.50 -11.03
N GLY A 190 8.03 10.47 -11.95
CA GLY A 190 8.34 11.87 -11.61
C GLY A 190 7.25 12.51 -10.74
N PHE A 191 5.98 12.26 -11.08
CA PHE A 191 4.85 12.73 -10.29
C PHE A 191 4.87 12.18 -8.85
N LEU A 192 5.04 10.87 -8.69
CA LEU A 192 5.14 10.21 -7.39
C LEU A 192 6.34 10.75 -6.59
N THR A 193 7.48 10.94 -7.22
CA THR A 193 8.67 11.50 -6.56
C THR A 193 8.38 12.90 -6.03
N THR A 194 7.69 13.73 -6.81
CA THR A 194 7.30 15.09 -6.41
C THR A 194 6.38 15.07 -5.20
N LEU A 195 5.34 14.22 -5.22
CA LEU A 195 4.42 14.07 -4.09
C LEU A 195 5.10 13.53 -2.83
N ASN A 196 5.96 12.52 -2.98
CA ASN A 196 6.72 11.96 -1.87
C ASN A 196 7.59 13.03 -1.21
N ASN A 197 8.37 13.77 -2.00
CA ASN A 197 9.23 14.84 -1.48
C ASN A 197 8.41 15.92 -0.78
N TYR A 198 7.25 16.29 -1.34
CA TYR A 198 6.36 17.26 -0.71
C TYR A 198 5.90 16.79 0.68
N VAL A 199 5.40 15.55 0.79
CA VAL A 199 4.95 15.00 2.08
C VAL A 199 6.12 14.81 3.05
N LEU A 200 7.27 14.33 2.59
CA LEU A 200 8.47 14.17 3.41
C LEU A 200 8.93 15.51 4.03
N ASN A 201 8.84 16.60 3.27
CA ASN A 201 9.18 17.94 3.76
C ASN A 201 8.16 18.51 4.78
N LEU A 202 6.96 17.92 4.88
CA LEU A 202 5.97 18.28 5.89
C LEU A 202 6.14 17.47 7.19
N LEU A 203 6.85 16.34 7.13
CA LEU A 203 7.12 15.54 8.31
C LEU A 203 8.14 16.25 9.21
N PRO A 204 8.02 16.05 10.54
CA PRO A 204 8.79 16.79 11.52
C PRO A 204 10.28 16.50 11.44
#